data_AF-A0AA48L7K0-F1
#
_entry.id   AF-A0AA48L7K0-F1
#
_cell.length_a   1.000
_cell.length_b   1.000
_cell.length_c   1.000
_cell.angle_alpha   90.00
_cell.angle_beta   90.00
_cell.angle_gamma   90.00
#
_symmetry.space_group_name_H-M   'P 1'
#
loop_
_entity.id
_entity.type
_entity.pdbx_description
1 polymer ?
#
loop_
_entity_poly.entity_id
_entity_poly.type
_entity_poly.pdbx_seq_one_letter_code
_entity_poly.pdbx_strand_id
1 'polypeptide(L)'
;MKGFTKAIQRTPHNLGSRMGMSKKSSDPEFEDWERKFSAVEAASEKMHRDSIVFRDGVTSLLDSGSSFSGALATLFSPIGAEYDIGSKFPQADVTIKNIASYQGLMDELRETLAPELELIESRIVQPSLELNNICKKIRKTIVKREHKLQDFDRHNNSLNKLRAKKEKSLSDEKNLFKTEEAFDLASGEYEHFNNLLKTEMPAFLAMATRFIDPLFHSFYYMQLNVYYIMLEKLQSFSDGKYDLSRRDIEDLYLEQRGDAAEQMDDLQITKRIQSTAKMLQQHRIVSGTSAPGRPGSKAGLDRKTSSGSSYSRTNVAAPPPYSAAPASSTSSFAAGKKAPPPPPALKPKPGTPPKQYCTAIFDYEAQAEGDLSFSAGDRIEIVERTNSAEDWWTGKVNGRQGIFPGNYTQVD
;
A
#
# COMPACT_ATOMS: atom_id res chain seq x y z
N MET A 1 -13.33 28.53 23.38
CA MET A 1 -13.22 28.05 24.78
C MET A 1 -14.34 27.09 25.21
N LYS A 2 -15.62 27.50 25.34
CA LYS A 2 -16.71 26.68 25.96
C LYS A 2 -16.75 25.17 25.61
N GLY A 3 -16.47 24.78 24.36
CA GLY A 3 -16.43 23.37 23.94
C GLY A 3 -15.35 22.53 24.63
N PHE A 4 -14.15 23.07 24.84
CA PHE A 4 -13.04 22.39 25.53
C PHE A 4 -13.38 22.15 27.01
N THR A 5 -14.03 23.12 27.65
CA THR A 5 -14.56 23.00 29.02
C THR A 5 -15.59 21.86 29.12
N LYS A 6 -16.55 21.77 28.19
CA LYS A 6 -17.51 20.66 28.15
C LYS A 6 -16.85 19.31 27.87
N ALA A 7 -15.79 19.25 27.06
CA ALA A 7 -15.05 18.02 26.80
C ALA A 7 -14.39 17.47 28.09
N ILE A 8 -13.65 18.32 28.82
CA ILE A 8 -13.05 17.96 30.12
C ILE A 8 -14.13 17.48 31.12
N GLN A 9 -15.30 18.10 31.12
CA GLN A 9 -16.44 17.71 31.97
C GLN A 9 -17.14 16.40 31.57
N ARG A 10 -16.75 15.75 30.47
CA ARG A 10 -17.26 14.43 30.05
C ARG A 10 -16.27 13.29 30.30
N THR A 11 -14.96 13.57 30.29
CA THR A 11 -13.91 12.56 30.52
C THR A 11 -14.14 11.67 31.75
N PRO A 12 -14.53 12.19 32.94
CA PRO A 12 -14.79 11.34 34.11
C PRO A 12 -15.99 10.40 33.94
N HIS A 13 -17.03 10.83 33.21
CA HIS A 13 -18.20 10.00 32.91
C HIS A 13 -17.84 8.91 31.89
N ASN A 14 -17.09 9.24 30.85
CA ASN A 14 -16.67 8.28 29.82
C ASN A 14 -15.72 7.21 30.38
N LEU A 15 -14.92 7.53 31.40
CA LEU A 15 -14.13 6.54 32.16
C LEU A 15 -15.01 5.73 33.11
N GLY A 16 -15.91 6.39 33.87
CA GLY A 16 -16.83 5.74 34.80
C GLY A 16 -17.77 4.73 34.12
N SER A 17 -18.31 5.06 32.95
CA SER A 17 -19.22 4.17 32.20
C SER A 17 -18.49 2.97 31.60
N ARG A 18 -17.25 3.13 31.11
CA ARG A 18 -16.41 2.00 30.66
C ARG A 18 -16.01 1.07 31.81
N MET A 19 -16.01 1.56 33.05
CA MET A 19 -15.79 0.77 34.27
C MET A 19 -17.11 0.28 34.91
N GLY A 20 -18.27 0.47 34.25
CA GLY A 20 -19.59 0.07 34.78
C GLY A 20 -20.09 0.86 36.00
N MET A 21 -19.41 1.95 36.40
CA MET A 21 -19.70 2.72 37.61
C MET A 21 -20.75 3.83 37.43
N SER A 22 -21.19 4.10 36.20
CA SER A 22 -22.30 5.02 35.90
C SER A 22 -23.23 4.40 34.86
N LYS A 23 -24.55 4.63 34.99
CA LYS A 23 -25.52 4.16 34.01
C LYS A 23 -25.34 4.94 32.70
N LYS A 24 -25.33 4.24 31.58
CA LYS A 24 -25.39 4.80 30.23
C LYS A 24 -26.77 4.52 29.64
N SER A 25 -27.38 5.48 28.97
CA SER A 25 -28.59 5.27 28.19
C SER A 25 -28.28 4.57 26.85
N SER A 26 -29.23 3.77 26.36
CA SER A 26 -29.23 3.14 25.04
C SER A 26 -30.54 3.46 24.33
N ASP A 27 -30.49 3.54 23.01
CA ASP A 27 -31.63 3.86 22.16
C ASP A 27 -31.58 2.93 20.92
N PRO A 28 -32.06 1.67 21.04
CA PRO A 28 -31.89 0.65 20.00
C PRO A 28 -32.47 1.02 18.64
N GLU A 29 -33.51 1.87 18.63
CA GLU A 29 -34.09 2.41 17.40
C GLU A 29 -33.11 3.34 16.68
N PHE A 30 -32.51 4.29 17.40
CA PHE A 30 -31.50 5.16 16.83
C PHE A 30 -30.23 4.39 16.45
N GLU A 31 -29.80 3.43 17.29
CA GLU A 31 -28.62 2.58 17.03
C GLU A 31 -28.79 1.76 15.73
N ASP A 32 -30.02 1.34 15.39
CA ASP A 32 -30.34 0.70 14.12
C ASP A 32 -30.25 1.66 12.92
N TRP A 33 -30.78 2.88 13.07
CA TRP A 33 -30.69 3.93 12.04
C TRP A 33 -29.25 4.41 11.81
N GLU A 34 -28.43 4.54 12.86
CA GLU A 34 -27.01 4.88 12.73
C GLU A 34 -26.22 3.76 12.04
N ARG A 35 -26.52 2.48 12.32
CA ARG A 35 -25.88 1.36 11.62
C ARG A 35 -26.16 1.40 10.11
N LYS A 36 -27.41 1.65 9.72
CA LYS A 36 -27.82 1.83 8.32
C LYS A 36 -27.14 3.03 7.67
N PHE A 37 -27.13 4.19 8.35
CA PHE A 37 -26.44 5.40 7.88
C PHE A 37 -24.95 5.16 7.65
N SER A 38 -24.28 4.50 8.59
CA SER A 38 -22.83 4.24 8.52
C SER A 38 -22.46 3.33 7.35
N ALA A 39 -23.32 2.37 6.99
CA ALA A 39 -23.13 1.54 5.80
C ALA A 39 -23.26 2.35 4.48
N VAL A 40 -24.24 3.26 4.40
CA VAL A 40 -24.42 4.15 3.24
C VAL A 40 -23.27 5.16 3.13
N GLU A 41 -22.82 5.73 4.25
CA GLU A 41 -21.66 6.63 4.31
C GLU A 41 -20.38 5.93 3.80
N ALA A 42 -20.06 4.75 4.31
CA ALA A 42 -18.89 3.98 3.87
C ALA A 42 -18.97 3.53 2.40
N ALA A 43 -20.15 3.10 1.93
CA ALA A 43 -20.34 2.72 0.52
C ALA A 43 -20.19 3.93 -0.43
N SER A 44 -20.70 5.09 -0.05
CA SER A 44 -20.59 6.34 -0.82
C SER A 44 -19.13 6.86 -0.86
N GLU A 45 -18.39 6.76 0.24
CA GLU A 45 -16.96 7.12 0.24
C GLU A 45 -16.11 6.14 -0.59
N LYS A 46 -16.45 4.84 -0.59
CA LYS A 46 -15.80 3.84 -1.46
C LYS A 46 -16.10 4.08 -2.94
N MET A 47 -17.37 4.26 -3.32
CA MET A 47 -17.78 4.51 -4.71
C MET A 47 -17.11 5.76 -5.30
N HIS A 48 -16.98 6.82 -4.51
CA HIS A 48 -16.25 8.03 -4.89
C HIS A 48 -14.74 7.80 -5.08
N ARG A 49 -14.10 7.08 -4.15
CA ARG A 49 -12.67 6.74 -4.26
C ARG A 49 -12.39 5.84 -5.49
N ASP A 50 -13.18 4.80 -5.67
CA ASP A 50 -12.96 3.80 -6.73
C ASP A 50 -13.19 4.39 -8.13
N SER A 51 -14.15 5.32 -8.29
CA SER A 51 -14.38 6.01 -9.57
C SER A 51 -13.26 7.00 -9.93
N ILE A 52 -12.67 7.69 -8.94
CA ILE A 52 -11.43 8.46 -9.11
C ILE A 52 -10.28 7.55 -9.55
N VAL A 53 -10.05 6.45 -8.83
CA VAL A 53 -8.95 5.51 -9.12
C VAL A 53 -9.09 4.87 -10.51
N PHE A 54 -10.33 4.55 -10.94
CA PHE A 54 -10.57 4.08 -12.31
C PHE A 54 -10.24 5.16 -13.34
N ARG A 55 -10.80 6.37 -13.20
CA ARG A 55 -10.59 7.50 -14.12
C ARG A 55 -9.10 7.79 -14.31
N ASP A 56 -8.39 8.00 -13.20
CA ASP A 56 -6.96 8.36 -13.23
C ASP A 56 -6.07 7.19 -13.65
N GLY A 57 -6.45 5.96 -13.34
CA GLY A 57 -5.78 4.75 -13.82
C GLY A 57 -5.84 4.62 -15.34
N VAL A 58 -6.99 4.93 -15.96
CA VAL A 58 -7.13 4.92 -17.43
C VAL A 58 -6.36 6.10 -18.05
N THR A 59 -6.45 7.32 -17.50
CA THR A 59 -5.63 8.45 -17.96
C THR A 59 -4.13 8.12 -17.95
N SER A 60 -3.63 7.60 -16.83
CA SER A 60 -2.23 7.22 -16.65
C SER A 60 -1.79 6.11 -17.62
N LEU A 61 -2.66 5.13 -17.88
CA LEU A 61 -2.42 4.07 -18.87
C LEU A 61 -2.30 4.61 -20.31
N LEU A 62 -3.10 5.61 -20.66
CA LEU A 62 -3.06 6.24 -21.99
C LEU A 62 -1.84 7.15 -22.16
N ASP A 63 -1.54 7.99 -21.17
CA ASP A 63 -0.37 8.88 -21.17
C ASP A 63 0.95 8.07 -21.18
N SER A 64 1.03 6.99 -20.40
CA SER A 64 2.20 6.10 -20.40
C SER A 64 2.32 5.29 -21.68
N GLY A 65 1.21 4.83 -22.28
CA GLY A 65 1.20 4.14 -23.56
C GLY A 65 1.66 5.03 -24.74
N SER A 66 1.18 6.27 -24.81
CA SER A 66 1.69 7.28 -25.75
C SER A 66 3.18 7.55 -25.52
N SER A 67 3.58 7.83 -24.27
CA SER A 67 4.99 8.08 -23.92
C SER A 67 5.93 6.92 -24.30
N PHE A 68 5.50 5.67 -24.08
CA PHE A 68 6.25 4.48 -24.46
C PHE A 68 6.38 4.33 -25.99
N SER A 69 5.32 4.63 -26.74
CA SER A 69 5.38 4.61 -28.21
C SER A 69 6.34 5.65 -28.78
N GLY A 70 6.38 6.86 -28.21
CA GLY A 70 7.36 7.90 -28.57
C GLY A 70 8.80 7.54 -28.18
N ALA A 71 9.00 6.81 -27.08
CA ALA A 71 10.31 6.27 -26.71
C ALA A 71 10.80 5.22 -27.72
N LEU A 72 9.92 4.32 -28.20
CA LEU A 72 10.23 3.38 -29.28
C LEU A 72 10.55 4.11 -30.59
N ALA A 73 9.77 5.13 -30.97
CA ALA A 73 10.04 5.95 -32.16
C ALA A 73 11.42 6.61 -32.09
N THR A 74 11.78 7.15 -30.93
CA THR A 74 13.09 7.75 -30.66
C THR A 74 14.23 6.72 -30.75
N LEU A 75 14.04 5.52 -30.19
CA LEU A 75 15.05 4.46 -30.17
C LEU A 75 15.37 3.91 -31.56
N PHE A 76 14.35 3.68 -32.40
CA PHE A 76 14.53 3.08 -33.72
C PHE A 76 14.85 4.09 -34.84
N SER A 77 14.57 5.38 -34.64
CA SER A 77 14.76 6.45 -35.64
C SER A 77 16.18 6.52 -36.24
N PRO A 78 17.28 6.54 -35.46
CA PRO A 78 18.64 6.56 -36.03
C PRO A 78 18.97 5.24 -36.75
N ILE A 79 18.55 4.13 -36.14
CA ILE A 79 18.98 2.79 -36.56
C ILE A 79 18.37 2.43 -37.92
N GLY A 80 17.10 2.80 -38.17
CA GLY A 80 16.40 2.50 -39.42
C GLY A 80 16.86 3.30 -40.65
N ALA A 81 17.66 4.36 -40.47
CA ALA A 81 18.18 5.19 -41.56
C ALA A 81 19.68 4.96 -41.83
N GLU A 82 20.48 4.71 -40.79
CA GLU A 82 21.94 4.53 -40.91
C GLU A 82 22.37 3.05 -40.99
N TYR A 83 21.55 2.14 -40.48
CA TYR A 83 21.75 0.70 -40.62
C TYR A 83 20.61 0.09 -41.44
N ASP A 84 20.95 -0.70 -42.46
CA ASP A 84 19.97 -1.50 -43.19
C ASP A 84 19.49 -2.67 -42.32
N ILE A 85 18.56 -2.39 -41.41
CA ILE A 85 17.91 -3.39 -40.55
C ILE A 85 17.01 -4.29 -41.40
N GLY A 86 16.28 -3.74 -42.37
CA GLY A 86 15.33 -4.49 -43.19
C GLY A 86 15.97 -5.68 -43.90
N SER A 87 17.17 -5.50 -44.47
CA SER A 87 17.92 -6.60 -45.11
C SER A 87 18.62 -7.54 -44.13
N LYS A 88 18.96 -7.08 -42.91
CA LYS A 88 19.74 -7.87 -41.92
C LYS A 88 18.87 -8.64 -40.92
N PHE A 89 17.73 -8.08 -40.56
CA PHE A 89 16.79 -8.60 -39.57
C PHE A 89 15.36 -8.40 -40.08
N PRO A 90 14.89 -9.17 -41.10
CA PRO A 90 13.57 -9.01 -41.70
C PRO A 90 12.41 -9.08 -40.69
N GLN A 91 12.59 -9.78 -39.58
CA GLN A 91 11.63 -9.84 -38.46
C GLN A 91 11.41 -8.49 -37.75
N ALA A 92 12.37 -7.56 -37.81
CA ALA A 92 12.25 -6.23 -37.22
C ALA A 92 11.58 -5.21 -38.15
N ASP A 93 11.56 -5.47 -39.46
CA ASP A 93 11.00 -4.58 -40.50
C ASP A 93 9.50 -4.28 -40.26
N VAL A 94 8.72 -5.30 -39.88
CA VAL A 94 7.30 -5.17 -39.52
C VAL A 94 7.11 -4.22 -38.34
N THR A 95 7.94 -4.36 -37.30
CA THR A 95 7.89 -3.49 -36.12
C THR A 95 8.26 -2.06 -36.49
N ILE A 96 9.41 -1.84 -37.15
CA ILE A 96 9.92 -0.51 -37.50
C ILE A 96 8.92 0.28 -38.33
N LYS A 97 8.31 -0.35 -39.35
CA LYS A 97 7.28 0.27 -40.21
C LYS A 97 6.02 0.67 -39.44
N ASN A 98 5.71 0.02 -38.33
CA ASN A 98 4.50 0.25 -37.56
C ASN A 98 4.67 1.14 -36.32
N ILE A 99 5.88 1.44 -35.84
CA ILE A 99 6.07 2.26 -34.62
C ILE A 99 5.37 3.63 -34.72
N ALA A 100 5.54 4.35 -35.84
CA ALA A 100 4.87 5.65 -36.03
C ALA A 100 3.34 5.53 -36.12
N SER A 101 2.84 4.42 -36.66
CA SER A 101 1.39 4.13 -36.70
C SER A 101 0.84 3.76 -35.32
N TYR A 102 1.64 3.08 -34.49
CA TYR A 102 1.30 2.75 -33.10
C TYR A 102 1.24 4.01 -32.24
N GLN A 103 2.21 4.92 -32.40
CA GLN A 103 2.19 6.20 -31.71
C GLN A 103 0.94 7.02 -32.05
N GLY A 104 0.65 7.20 -33.34
CA GLY A 104 -0.56 7.90 -33.78
C GLY A 104 -1.85 7.26 -33.23
N LEU A 105 -1.91 5.93 -33.15
CA LEU A 105 -3.06 5.21 -32.59
C LEU A 105 -3.18 5.36 -31.06
N MET A 106 -2.06 5.41 -30.32
CA MET A 106 -2.09 5.67 -28.87
C MET A 106 -2.54 7.10 -28.56
N ASP A 107 -2.12 8.07 -29.37
CA ASP A 107 -2.58 9.46 -29.26
C ASP A 107 -4.06 9.60 -29.65
N GLU A 108 -4.51 8.96 -30.74
CA GLU A 108 -5.92 8.93 -31.15
C GLU A 108 -6.81 8.24 -30.10
N LEU A 109 -6.35 7.13 -29.50
CA LEU A 109 -7.06 6.42 -28.44
C LEU A 109 -7.21 7.30 -27.18
N ARG A 110 -6.16 8.04 -26.82
CA ARG A 110 -6.18 9.01 -25.71
C ARG A 110 -7.18 10.14 -25.96
N GLU A 111 -7.21 10.70 -27.17
CA GLU A 111 -8.18 11.73 -27.55
C GLU A 111 -9.62 11.19 -27.65
N THR A 112 -9.81 9.95 -28.11
CA THR A 112 -11.12 9.29 -28.18
C THR A 112 -11.71 9.04 -26.79
N LEU A 113 -10.88 8.68 -25.81
CA LEU A 113 -11.33 8.33 -24.45
C LEU A 113 -11.45 9.54 -23.50
N ALA A 114 -10.78 10.67 -23.78
CA ALA A 114 -10.87 11.88 -22.99
C ALA A 114 -12.34 12.31 -22.63
N PRO A 115 -13.30 12.39 -23.58
CA PRO A 115 -14.69 12.74 -23.25
C PRO A 115 -15.41 11.69 -22.40
N GLU A 116 -15.07 10.40 -22.52
CA GLU A 116 -15.64 9.33 -21.69
C GLU A 116 -15.15 9.41 -20.24
N LEU A 117 -13.89 9.79 -20.03
CA LEU A 117 -13.32 10.03 -18.70
C LEU A 117 -13.89 11.32 -18.06
N GLU A 118 -14.16 12.37 -18.85
CA GLU A 118 -14.89 13.56 -18.39
C GLU A 118 -16.38 13.27 -18.10
N LEU A 119 -16.98 12.31 -18.81
CA LEU A 119 -18.33 11.83 -18.49
C LEU A 119 -18.34 11.08 -17.15
N ILE A 120 -17.36 10.23 -16.86
CA ILE A 120 -17.21 9.58 -15.54
C ILE A 120 -17.00 10.63 -14.42
N GLU A 121 -16.17 11.64 -14.68
CA GLU A 121 -15.96 12.75 -13.72
C GLU A 121 -17.27 13.48 -13.40
N SER A 122 -17.94 14.00 -14.44
CA SER A 122 -19.13 14.83 -14.31
C SER A 122 -20.39 14.08 -13.87
N ARG A 123 -20.46 12.75 -14.10
CA ARG A 123 -21.65 11.93 -13.78
C ARG A 123 -21.48 11.01 -12.57
N ILE A 124 -20.27 10.60 -12.21
CA ILE A 124 -20.03 9.64 -11.12
C ILE A 124 -19.22 10.28 -9.98
N VAL A 125 -18.08 10.90 -10.29
CA VAL A 125 -17.17 11.42 -9.26
C VAL A 125 -17.76 12.63 -8.55
N GLN A 126 -18.26 13.63 -9.27
CA GLN A 126 -18.83 14.84 -8.67
C GLN A 126 -20.14 14.55 -7.88
N PRO A 127 -21.13 13.79 -8.40
CA PRO A 127 -22.33 13.47 -7.62
C PRO A 127 -22.04 12.62 -6.38
N SER A 128 -21.08 11.68 -6.44
CA SER A 128 -20.67 10.93 -5.25
C SER A 128 -19.94 11.80 -4.21
N LEU A 129 -19.19 12.82 -4.63
CA LEU A 129 -18.63 13.84 -3.74
C LEU A 129 -19.73 14.66 -3.04
N GLU A 130 -20.78 15.05 -3.76
CA GLU A 130 -21.94 15.75 -3.17
C GLU A 130 -22.64 14.92 -2.09
N LEU A 131 -22.91 13.64 -2.36
CA LEU A 131 -23.48 12.72 -1.36
C LEU A 131 -22.56 12.58 -0.14
N ASN A 132 -21.25 12.40 -0.34
CA ASN A 132 -20.27 12.36 0.75
C ASN A 132 -20.28 13.66 1.58
N ASN A 133 -20.47 14.82 0.95
CA ASN A 133 -20.61 16.10 1.63
C ASN A 133 -21.95 16.27 2.38
N ILE A 134 -23.00 15.51 2.02
CA ILE A 134 -24.25 15.40 2.78
C ILE A 134 -24.06 14.47 3.98
N CYS A 135 -23.47 13.29 3.79
CA CYS A 135 -23.13 12.35 4.87
C CYS A 135 -22.27 13.04 5.96
N LYS A 136 -21.22 13.77 5.56
CA LYS A 136 -20.37 14.58 6.46
C LYS A 136 -21.11 15.68 7.23
N LYS A 137 -22.31 16.11 6.81
CA LYS A 137 -23.18 17.01 7.59
C LYS A 137 -24.03 16.22 8.59
N ILE A 138 -24.61 15.09 8.16
CA ILE A 138 -25.44 14.20 9.01
C ILE A 138 -24.60 13.60 10.14
N ARG A 139 -23.40 13.09 9.84
CA ARG A 139 -22.43 12.57 10.84
C ARG A 139 -22.08 13.62 11.91
N LYS A 140 -21.95 14.89 11.55
CA LYS A 140 -21.75 15.99 12.51
C LYS A 140 -22.97 16.24 13.40
N THR A 141 -24.19 15.88 12.97
CA THR A 141 -25.41 15.94 13.78
C THR A 141 -25.55 14.71 14.67
N ILE A 142 -25.18 13.51 14.19
CA ILE A 142 -25.05 12.30 15.01
C ILE A 142 -24.09 12.53 16.18
N VAL A 143 -22.88 13.02 15.91
CA VAL A 143 -21.87 13.34 16.94
C VAL A 143 -22.36 14.45 17.89
N LYS A 144 -23.26 15.36 17.47
CA LYS A 144 -23.94 16.28 18.41
C LYS A 144 -24.91 15.54 19.33
N ARG A 145 -25.74 14.63 18.80
CA ARG A 145 -26.67 13.79 19.60
C ARG A 145 -25.92 13.00 20.66
N GLU A 146 -24.84 12.31 20.30
CA GLU A 146 -23.99 11.56 21.26
C GLU A 146 -23.45 12.47 22.37
N HIS A 147 -22.95 13.65 22.02
CA HIS A 147 -22.47 14.63 22.98
C HIS A 147 -23.57 15.18 23.90
N LYS A 148 -24.83 15.20 23.47
CA LYS A 148 -25.97 15.54 24.34
C LYS A 148 -26.35 14.36 25.23
N LEU A 149 -26.36 13.14 24.71
CA LEU A 149 -26.60 11.93 25.48
C LEU A 149 -25.58 11.76 26.63
N GLN A 150 -24.30 12.07 26.39
CA GLN A 150 -23.26 12.11 27.43
C GLN A 150 -23.50 13.21 28.48
N ASP A 151 -23.99 14.40 28.08
CA ASP A 151 -24.34 15.45 29.03
C ASP A 151 -25.59 15.04 29.85
N PHE A 152 -26.63 14.51 29.20
CA PHE A 152 -27.84 13.98 29.82
C PHE A 152 -27.54 12.88 30.84
N ASP A 153 -26.80 11.82 30.45
CA ASP A 153 -26.43 10.72 31.35
C ASP A 153 -25.63 11.24 32.55
N ARG A 154 -24.69 12.17 32.35
CA ARG A 154 -23.94 12.78 33.46
C ARG A 154 -24.86 13.49 34.44
N HIS A 155 -25.78 14.34 33.97
CA HIS A 155 -26.70 15.09 34.84
C HIS A 155 -27.73 14.17 35.50
N ASN A 156 -28.26 13.17 34.80
CA ASN A 156 -29.16 12.16 35.31
C ASN A 156 -28.52 11.34 36.46
N ASN A 157 -27.29 10.83 36.25
CA ASN A 157 -26.55 10.11 37.29
C ASN A 157 -26.26 11.01 38.52
N SER A 158 -25.90 12.28 38.32
CA SER A 158 -25.71 13.25 39.42
C SER A 158 -27.01 13.54 40.18
N LEU A 159 -28.12 13.78 39.47
CA LEU A 159 -29.42 14.07 40.05
C LEU A 159 -29.94 12.89 40.89
N ASN A 160 -29.86 11.67 40.35
CA ASN A 160 -30.23 10.46 41.09
C ASN A 160 -29.36 10.25 42.35
N LYS A 161 -28.05 10.53 42.27
CA LYS A 161 -27.15 10.44 43.43
C LYS A 161 -27.49 11.46 44.54
N LEU A 162 -27.95 12.66 44.18
CA LEU A 162 -28.42 13.67 45.14
C LEU A 162 -29.82 13.33 45.69
N ARG A 163 -30.75 12.89 44.83
CA ARG A 163 -32.09 12.46 45.23
C ARG A 163 -32.05 11.29 46.22
N ALA A 164 -31.12 10.34 46.05
CA ALA A 164 -30.94 9.16 46.90
C ALA A 164 -30.28 9.40 48.28
N LYS A 165 -29.82 10.62 48.59
CA LYS A 165 -29.36 10.96 49.94
C LYS A 165 -30.54 10.95 50.93
N LYS A 166 -30.43 10.16 52.00
CA LYS A 166 -31.43 10.11 53.10
C LYS A 166 -31.48 11.43 53.89
N GLU A 167 -30.32 11.97 54.21
CA GLU A 167 -30.16 13.29 54.84
C GLU A 167 -29.55 14.26 53.84
N LYS A 168 -30.09 15.47 53.77
CA LYS A 168 -29.68 16.53 52.83
C LYS A 168 -29.37 17.78 53.63
N SER A 169 -28.18 18.34 53.42
CA SER A 169 -27.85 19.67 53.94
C SER A 169 -28.47 20.77 53.07
N LEU A 170 -28.55 22.00 53.57
CA LEU A 170 -28.90 23.19 52.76
C LEU A 170 -27.98 23.35 51.53
N SER A 171 -26.74 22.84 51.59
CA SER A 171 -25.84 22.77 50.44
C SER A 171 -26.28 21.73 49.42
N ASP A 172 -26.75 20.56 49.87
CA ASP A 172 -27.28 19.51 49.01
C ASP A 172 -28.57 19.94 48.31
N GLU A 173 -29.47 20.66 48.98
CA GLU A 173 -30.69 21.21 48.37
C GLU A 173 -30.36 22.26 47.31
N LYS A 174 -29.43 23.18 47.62
CA LYS A 174 -28.93 24.18 46.65
C LYS A 174 -28.22 23.55 45.45
N ASN A 175 -27.60 22.39 45.64
CA ASN A 175 -26.97 21.61 44.56
C ASN A 175 -27.98 20.73 43.81
N LEU A 176 -29.05 20.25 44.46
CA LEU A 176 -30.15 19.51 43.86
C LEU A 176 -30.81 20.38 42.78
N PHE A 177 -31.30 21.57 43.15
CA PHE A 177 -31.96 22.52 42.24
C PHE A 177 -31.11 22.83 41.00
N LYS A 178 -29.81 23.13 41.19
CA LYS A 178 -28.86 23.37 40.09
C LYS A 178 -28.60 22.15 39.20
N THR A 179 -28.68 20.95 39.77
CA THR A 179 -28.47 19.70 39.01
C THR A 179 -29.74 19.31 38.25
N GLU A 180 -30.90 19.69 38.78
CA GLU A 180 -32.23 19.54 38.18
C GLU A 180 -32.38 20.49 36.97
N GLU A 181 -32.12 21.79 37.13
CA GLU A 181 -32.05 22.78 36.04
C GLU A 181 -31.08 22.35 34.92
N ALA A 182 -29.90 21.84 35.29
CA ALA A 182 -28.90 21.36 34.33
C ALA A 182 -29.26 20.00 33.69
N PHE A 183 -30.11 19.20 34.33
CA PHE A 183 -30.66 17.97 33.77
C PHE A 183 -31.77 18.27 32.76
N ASP A 184 -32.72 19.13 33.10
CA ASP A 184 -33.84 19.51 32.23
C ASP A 184 -33.33 20.14 30.93
N LEU A 185 -32.35 21.05 31.03
CA LEU A 185 -31.66 21.62 29.87
C LEU A 185 -30.96 20.53 29.03
N ALA A 186 -30.31 19.56 29.66
CA ALA A 186 -29.63 18.47 28.95
C ALA A 186 -30.62 17.48 28.30
N SER A 187 -31.79 17.26 28.90
CA SER A 187 -32.88 16.45 28.34
C SER A 187 -33.43 17.10 27.07
N GLY A 188 -33.83 18.38 27.16
CA GLY A 188 -34.31 19.13 25.99
C GLY A 188 -33.26 19.25 24.88
N GLU A 189 -31.98 19.46 25.22
CA GLU A 189 -30.89 19.44 24.24
C GLU A 189 -30.72 18.04 23.59
N TYR A 190 -30.87 16.94 24.33
CA TYR A 190 -30.75 15.57 23.80
C TYR A 190 -31.96 15.18 22.93
N GLU A 191 -33.18 15.35 23.46
CA GLU A 191 -34.43 15.00 22.80
C GLU A 191 -34.59 15.72 21.45
N HIS A 192 -34.19 16.99 21.38
CA HIS A 192 -34.17 17.74 20.12
C HIS A 192 -33.35 17.03 19.03
N PHE A 193 -32.10 16.67 19.31
CA PHE A 193 -31.26 15.97 18.32
C PHE A 193 -31.68 14.50 18.10
N ASN A 194 -32.22 13.83 19.12
CA ASN A 194 -32.69 12.45 19.00
C ASN A 194 -33.91 12.37 18.06
N ASN A 195 -34.92 13.18 18.33
CA ASN A 195 -36.19 13.17 17.59
C ASN A 195 -36.00 13.69 16.16
N LEU A 196 -35.14 14.72 15.97
CA LEU A 196 -34.73 15.19 14.64
C LEU A 196 -34.14 14.04 13.80
N LEU A 197 -33.11 13.35 14.32
CA LEU A 197 -32.44 12.29 13.57
C LEU A 197 -33.35 11.07 13.35
N LYS A 198 -34.18 10.67 14.32
CA LYS A 198 -35.17 9.60 14.14
C LYS A 198 -36.21 9.92 13.05
N THR A 199 -36.58 11.20 12.91
CA THR A 199 -37.53 11.67 11.90
C THR A 199 -36.90 11.75 10.50
N GLU A 200 -35.68 12.30 10.40
CA GLU A 200 -35.05 12.60 9.11
C GLU A 200 -34.23 11.43 8.52
N MET A 201 -33.62 10.57 9.34
CA MET A 201 -32.75 9.48 8.84
C MET A 201 -33.46 8.48 7.91
N PRO A 202 -34.71 8.04 8.19
CA PRO A 202 -35.42 7.13 7.28
C PRO A 202 -35.66 7.75 5.90
N ALA A 203 -35.98 9.05 5.86
CA ALA A 203 -36.17 9.79 4.62
C ALA A 203 -34.86 10.00 3.87
N PHE A 204 -33.77 10.34 4.57
CA PHE A 204 -32.43 10.42 3.96
C PHE A 204 -32.02 9.10 3.32
N LEU A 205 -32.14 7.98 4.04
CA LEU A 205 -31.76 6.66 3.53
C LEU A 205 -32.56 6.27 2.28
N ALA A 206 -33.87 6.52 2.26
CA ALA A 206 -34.72 6.25 1.09
C ALA A 206 -34.35 7.11 -0.14
N MET A 207 -33.86 8.34 0.07
CA MET A 207 -33.34 9.19 -1.00
C MET A 207 -31.95 8.74 -1.46
N ALA A 208 -31.07 8.34 -0.53
CA ALA A 208 -29.72 7.90 -0.84
C ALA A 208 -29.69 6.62 -1.69
N THR A 209 -30.52 5.61 -1.38
CA THR A 209 -30.64 4.40 -2.22
C THR A 209 -31.04 4.75 -3.65
N ARG A 210 -32.11 5.56 -3.82
CA ARG A 210 -32.60 6.00 -5.13
C ARG A 210 -31.60 6.82 -5.96
N PHE A 211 -30.58 7.38 -5.30
CA PHE A 211 -29.49 8.14 -5.93
C PHE A 211 -28.29 7.25 -6.28
N ILE A 212 -27.97 6.25 -5.46
CA ILE A 212 -26.85 5.31 -5.70
C ILE A 212 -27.17 4.36 -6.85
N ASP A 213 -28.40 3.84 -6.94
CA ASP A 213 -28.81 2.89 -7.97
C ASP A 213 -28.48 3.34 -9.42
N PRO A 214 -28.86 4.55 -9.89
CA PRO A 214 -28.51 4.99 -11.25
C PRO A 214 -27.02 5.28 -11.43
N LEU A 215 -26.29 5.69 -10.38
CA LEU A 215 -24.84 5.91 -10.46
C LEU A 215 -24.09 4.60 -10.72
N PHE A 216 -24.43 3.53 -10.01
CA PHE A 216 -23.80 2.22 -10.19
C PHE A 216 -23.97 1.70 -11.63
N HIS A 217 -25.19 1.71 -12.16
CA HIS A 217 -25.47 1.27 -13.52
C HIS A 217 -24.78 2.15 -14.56
N SER A 218 -24.81 3.47 -14.37
CA SER A 218 -24.14 4.42 -15.29
C SER A 218 -22.64 4.21 -15.34
N PHE A 219 -21.99 4.05 -14.17
CA PHE A 219 -20.56 3.82 -14.09
C PHE A 219 -20.16 2.50 -14.76
N TYR A 220 -20.89 1.41 -14.52
CA TYR A 220 -20.66 0.12 -15.17
C TYR A 220 -20.66 0.22 -16.70
N TYR A 221 -21.66 0.91 -17.28
CA TYR A 221 -21.71 1.09 -18.74
C TYR A 221 -20.62 2.03 -19.28
N MET A 222 -20.22 3.05 -18.53
CA MET A 222 -19.07 3.91 -18.91
C MET A 222 -17.75 3.12 -18.88
N GLN A 223 -17.55 2.28 -17.87
CA GLN A 223 -16.37 1.39 -17.80
C GLN A 223 -16.34 0.40 -18.98
N LEU A 224 -17.49 -0.21 -19.32
CA LEU A 224 -17.60 -1.05 -20.52
C LEU A 224 -17.26 -0.26 -21.80
N ASN A 225 -17.75 0.97 -21.96
CA ASN A 225 -17.48 1.77 -23.15
C ASN A 225 -15.99 2.04 -23.32
N VAL A 226 -15.31 2.44 -22.24
CA VAL A 226 -13.84 2.59 -22.20
C VAL A 226 -13.13 1.30 -22.63
N TYR A 227 -13.51 0.15 -22.06
CA TYR A 227 -12.88 -1.14 -22.41
C TYR A 227 -13.13 -1.56 -23.87
N TYR A 228 -14.32 -1.33 -24.42
CA TYR A 228 -14.63 -1.67 -25.81
C TYR A 228 -13.90 -0.76 -26.80
N ILE A 229 -13.83 0.55 -26.55
CA ILE A 229 -13.06 1.50 -27.38
C ILE A 229 -11.58 1.14 -27.40
N MET A 230 -10.99 0.81 -26.24
CA MET A 230 -9.61 0.32 -26.16
C MET A 230 -9.41 -0.98 -26.96
N LEU A 231 -10.30 -1.95 -26.78
CA LEU A 231 -10.22 -3.24 -27.44
C LEU A 231 -10.33 -3.11 -28.97
N GLU A 232 -11.29 -2.33 -29.47
CA GLU A 232 -11.51 -2.08 -30.89
C GLU A 232 -10.29 -1.42 -31.55
N LYS A 233 -9.75 -0.35 -30.94
CA LYS A 233 -8.55 0.33 -31.48
C LYS A 233 -7.32 -0.57 -31.47
N LEU A 234 -7.08 -1.34 -30.39
CA LEU A 234 -5.92 -2.24 -30.31
C LEU A 234 -6.05 -3.46 -31.23
N GLN A 235 -7.26 -3.98 -31.45
CA GLN A 235 -7.52 -5.02 -32.46
C GLN A 235 -7.36 -4.46 -33.88
N SER A 236 -7.93 -3.30 -34.19
CA SER A 236 -7.75 -2.62 -35.48
C SER A 236 -6.30 -2.22 -35.76
N PHE A 237 -5.48 -1.99 -34.73
CA PHE A 237 -4.05 -1.77 -34.91
C PHE A 237 -3.32 -3.04 -35.34
N SER A 238 -3.70 -4.19 -34.78
CA SER A 238 -2.94 -5.45 -34.84
C SER A 238 -3.40 -6.40 -35.95
N ASP A 239 -4.63 -6.27 -36.44
CA ASP A 239 -5.15 -7.05 -37.56
C ASP A 239 -4.21 -7.01 -38.78
N GLY A 240 -3.98 -8.18 -39.38
CA GLY A 240 -3.03 -8.39 -40.46
C GLY A 240 -1.54 -8.16 -40.14
N LYS A 241 -1.17 -7.80 -38.90
CA LYS A 241 0.21 -7.43 -38.54
C LYS A 241 0.84 -8.29 -37.44
N TYR A 242 0.05 -8.69 -36.44
CA TYR A 242 0.52 -9.43 -35.27
C TYR A 242 -0.43 -10.60 -34.97
N ASP A 243 0.14 -11.77 -34.64
CA ASP A 243 -0.66 -12.93 -34.25
C ASP A 243 -1.12 -12.83 -32.79
N LEU A 244 -2.38 -12.44 -32.59
CA LEU A 244 -3.03 -12.41 -31.28
C LEU A 244 -3.63 -13.76 -30.82
N SER A 245 -3.42 -14.84 -31.58
CA SER A 245 -3.90 -16.18 -31.20
C SER A 245 -2.98 -16.88 -30.20
N ARG A 246 -1.66 -16.63 -30.29
CA ARG A 246 -0.67 -17.03 -29.28
C ARG A 246 -0.93 -16.31 -27.95
N ARG A 247 -0.73 -17.03 -26.84
CA ARG A 247 -0.96 -16.54 -25.45
C ARG A 247 0.27 -16.68 -24.56
N ASP A 248 1.29 -17.33 -25.09
CA ASP A 248 2.63 -17.58 -24.57
C ASP A 248 3.54 -16.37 -24.85
N ILE A 249 3.13 -15.20 -24.34
CA ILE A 249 3.78 -13.90 -24.60
C ILE A 249 5.23 -13.87 -24.07
N GLU A 250 5.49 -14.55 -22.95
CA GLU A 250 6.85 -14.65 -22.38
C GLU A 250 7.75 -15.52 -23.26
N ASP A 251 7.30 -16.70 -23.69
CA ASP A 251 8.04 -17.58 -24.60
C ASP A 251 8.29 -16.89 -25.95
N LEU A 252 7.29 -16.18 -26.50
CA LEU A 252 7.42 -15.33 -27.69
C LEU A 252 8.52 -14.27 -27.54
N TYR A 253 8.56 -13.57 -26.41
CA TYR A 253 9.57 -12.55 -26.14
C TYR A 253 10.97 -13.17 -26.02
N LEU A 254 11.10 -14.31 -25.34
CA LEU A 254 12.37 -15.02 -25.21
C LEU A 254 12.87 -15.58 -26.56
N GLU A 255 11.96 -16.15 -27.37
CA GLU A 255 12.19 -16.60 -28.74
C GLU A 255 12.70 -15.46 -29.64
N GLN A 256 12.02 -14.31 -29.61
CA GLN A 256 12.38 -13.14 -30.43
C GLN A 256 13.66 -12.42 -29.97
N ARG A 257 13.99 -12.48 -28.67
CA ARG A 257 15.20 -11.84 -28.12
C ARG A 257 16.48 -12.59 -28.48
N GLY A 258 16.40 -13.93 -28.61
CA GLY A 258 17.53 -14.78 -28.99
C GLY A 258 18.76 -14.62 -28.09
N ASP A 259 19.95 -14.71 -28.70
CA ASP A 259 21.27 -14.60 -28.06
C ASP A 259 21.79 -13.15 -27.95
N ALA A 260 20.96 -12.14 -28.27
CA ALA A 260 21.39 -10.74 -28.32
C ALA A 260 22.04 -10.24 -27.02
N ALA A 261 21.57 -10.73 -25.87
CA ALA A 261 22.17 -10.41 -24.56
C ALA A 261 23.60 -10.99 -24.41
N GLU A 262 23.84 -12.21 -24.91
CA GLU A 262 25.17 -12.84 -24.88
C GLU A 262 26.13 -12.13 -25.83
N GLN A 263 25.67 -11.79 -27.04
CA GLN A 263 26.44 -10.99 -28.00
C GLN A 263 26.82 -9.61 -27.43
N MET A 264 25.92 -8.94 -26.70
CA MET A 264 26.19 -7.66 -26.04
C MET A 264 27.20 -7.78 -24.89
N ASP A 265 27.12 -8.84 -24.08
CA ASP A 265 28.10 -9.11 -23.00
C ASP A 265 29.50 -9.39 -23.58
N ASP A 266 29.59 -9.89 -24.82
CA ASP A 266 30.86 -10.24 -25.46
C ASP A 266 31.57 -9.06 -26.17
N LEU A 267 30.88 -7.95 -26.43
CA LEU A 267 31.44 -6.74 -27.03
C LEU A 267 32.59 -6.16 -26.19
N GLN A 268 33.77 -5.98 -26.79
CA GLN A 268 34.96 -5.49 -26.06
C GLN A 268 34.83 -4.04 -25.52
N ILE A 269 33.82 -3.28 -25.98
CA ILE A 269 33.52 -1.92 -25.48
C ILE A 269 32.77 -1.92 -24.14
N THR A 270 32.01 -2.97 -23.80
CA THR A 270 31.36 -3.12 -22.48
C THR A 270 32.35 -3.60 -21.41
N LYS A 271 33.45 -4.22 -21.85
CA LYS A 271 34.49 -4.79 -20.99
C LYS A 271 35.46 -3.70 -20.51
N ARG A 272 35.88 -3.80 -19.24
CA ARG A 272 36.63 -2.74 -18.53
C ARG A 272 37.99 -2.44 -19.20
N ILE A 273 38.05 -1.34 -19.95
CA ILE A 273 39.24 -0.89 -20.69
C ILE A 273 40.45 -0.80 -19.74
N GLN A 274 41.48 -1.60 -20.01
CA GLN A 274 42.76 -1.47 -19.33
C GLN A 274 43.53 -0.28 -19.89
N SER A 275 44.14 0.52 -19.02
CA SER A 275 44.97 1.65 -19.44
C SER A 275 46.05 1.20 -20.44
N THR A 276 46.18 1.93 -21.54
CA THR A 276 47.20 1.72 -22.58
C THR A 276 48.62 1.70 -22.00
N ALA A 277 48.88 2.40 -20.90
CA ALA A 277 50.15 2.34 -20.18
C ALA A 277 50.44 0.92 -19.62
N LYS A 278 49.44 0.24 -19.04
CA LYS A 278 49.59 -1.16 -18.59
C LYS A 278 49.78 -2.12 -19.76
N MET A 279 49.01 -1.94 -20.83
CA MET A 279 49.12 -2.74 -22.05
C MET A 279 50.51 -2.63 -22.69
N LEU A 280 51.04 -1.41 -22.85
CA LEU A 280 52.38 -1.16 -23.37
C LEU A 280 53.49 -1.66 -22.43
N GLN A 281 53.30 -1.55 -21.11
CA GLN A 281 54.25 -2.08 -20.12
C GLN A 281 54.31 -3.61 -20.17
N GLN A 282 53.16 -4.28 -20.34
CA GLN A 282 53.10 -5.73 -20.53
C GLN A 282 53.72 -6.16 -21.89
N HIS A 283 53.51 -5.40 -22.96
CA HIS A 283 54.13 -5.65 -24.26
C HIS A 283 55.67 -5.48 -24.23
N ARG A 284 56.18 -4.49 -23.46
CA ARG A 284 57.63 -4.32 -23.21
C ARG A 284 58.25 -5.46 -22.40
N ILE A 285 57.48 -6.13 -21.53
CA ILE A 285 57.94 -7.31 -20.78
C ILE A 285 58.04 -8.54 -21.69
N VAL A 286 57.18 -8.64 -22.71
CA VAL A 286 57.23 -9.72 -23.72
C VAL A 286 58.29 -9.47 -24.80
N SER A 287 58.48 -8.21 -25.22
CA SER A 287 59.41 -7.82 -26.30
C SER A 287 60.82 -7.51 -25.77
N GLY A 288 61.48 -8.51 -25.18
CA GLY A 288 62.77 -8.33 -24.52
C GLY A 288 63.97 -8.18 -25.47
N THR A 289 64.65 -7.04 -25.43
CA THR A 289 66.02 -6.84 -25.97
C THR A 289 66.96 -6.35 -24.87
N SER A 290 68.11 -7.00 -24.71
CA SER A 290 69.00 -6.86 -23.56
C SER A 290 70.16 -5.86 -23.76
N ALA A 291 70.64 -5.29 -22.66
CA ALA A 291 71.93 -4.59 -22.55
C ALA A 291 72.61 -4.95 -21.21
N PRO A 292 73.95 -5.03 -21.14
CA PRO A 292 74.67 -5.64 -20.02
C PRO A 292 74.96 -4.69 -18.84
N GLY A 293 75.10 -5.24 -17.62
CA GLY A 293 75.33 -4.49 -16.38
C GLY A 293 76.58 -4.89 -15.58
N ARG A 294 76.72 -4.41 -14.34
CA ARG A 294 77.73 -4.82 -13.34
C ARG A 294 77.14 -4.88 -11.91
N PRO A 295 77.79 -5.55 -10.92
CA PRO A 295 77.05 -6.23 -9.84
C PRO A 295 77.44 -5.89 -8.38
N GLY A 296 76.55 -6.28 -7.44
CA GLY A 296 76.77 -6.44 -5.99
C GLY A 296 75.41 -6.66 -5.29
N SER A 297 75.04 -7.84 -4.78
CA SER A 297 75.53 -8.57 -3.58
C SER A 297 75.17 -7.85 -2.27
N LYS A 298 74.48 -8.43 -1.27
CA LYS A 298 73.81 -9.74 -1.04
C LYS A 298 72.49 -9.47 -0.26
N ALA A 299 71.52 -10.35 -0.02
CA ALA A 299 71.31 -11.80 -0.28
C ALA A 299 69.84 -11.99 -0.76
N GLY A 300 69.04 -13.05 -0.52
CA GLY A 300 69.20 -14.35 0.15
C GLY A 300 67.95 -15.22 -0.07
N LEU A 301 68.12 -16.54 -0.27
CA LEU A 301 67.07 -17.51 -0.64
C LEU A 301 66.49 -18.21 0.62
N ASP A 302 65.41 -19.00 0.62
CA ASP A 302 64.54 -19.63 -0.41
C ASP A 302 63.08 -19.68 0.18
N ARG A 303 62.04 -20.48 -0.13
CA ARG A 303 61.66 -21.62 -1.01
C ARG A 303 60.09 -21.67 -1.00
N LYS A 304 59.27 -22.09 -1.99
CA LYS A 304 59.35 -22.36 -3.44
C LYS A 304 57.93 -22.77 -3.96
N THR A 305 57.59 -22.55 -5.25
CA THR A 305 56.54 -23.27 -6.07
C THR A 305 55.04 -23.20 -5.64
N SER A 306 54.02 -23.31 -6.52
CA SER A 306 53.85 -23.07 -7.98
C SER A 306 52.40 -23.38 -8.43
N SER A 307 51.94 -22.83 -9.57
CA SER A 307 50.61 -23.07 -10.19
C SER A 307 49.43 -22.38 -9.45
N GLY A 308 48.37 -21.89 -10.10
CA GLY A 308 48.08 -21.85 -11.54
C GLY A 308 46.78 -21.07 -11.86
N SER A 309 46.45 -20.96 -13.14
CA SER A 309 45.17 -20.41 -13.68
C SER A 309 43.95 -21.17 -13.09
N SER A 310 42.75 -20.61 -12.91
CA SER A 310 41.98 -19.80 -13.88
C SER A 310 40.86 -18.94 -13.27
N TYR A 311 40.31 -18.03 -14.08
CA TYR A 311 39.05 -17.33 -13.77
C TYR A 311 37.84 -18.28 -13.82
N SER A 312 36.80 -17.94 -13.05
CA SER A 312 35.51 -18.65 -13.03
C SER A 312 34.36 -17.72 -13.48
N ARG A 313 33.45 -18.26 -14.29
CA ARG A 313 32.05 -17.83 -14.41
C ARG A 313 31.22 -19.12 -14.40
N THR A 314 30.38 -19.31 -13.39
CA THR A 314 29.41 -20.40 -13.33
C THR A 314 28.10 -19.93 -13.96
N ASN A 315 27.62 -20.65 -14.98
CA ASN A 315 26.27 -20.45 -15.50
C ASN A 315 25.24 -21.08 -14.55
N VAL A 316 23.99 -20.59 -14.55
CA VAL A 316 22.93 -21.03 -13.62
C VAL A 316 21.86 -21.78 -14.40
N ALA A 317 21.51 -23.00 -13.96
CA ALA A 317 20.44 -23.80 -14.55
C ALA A 317 19.69 -24.57 -13.44
N ALA A 318 18.36 -24.64 -13.55
CA ALA A 318 17.51 -25.44 -12.67
C ALA A 318 17.46 -26.91 -13.13
N PRO A 319 17.10 -27.84 -12.23
CA PRO A 319 15.93 -28.69 -12.55
C PRO A 319 15.03 -29.07 -11.34
N PRO A 320 13.78 -29.51 -11.59
CA PRO A 320 12.83 -30.12 -10.63
C PRO A 320 12.87 -31.68 -10.70
N PRO A 321 11.88 -32.49 -10.23
CA PRO A 321 10.91 -32.39 -9.12
C PRO A 321 10.88 -33.64 -8.16
N TYR A 322 10.01 -33.60 -7.13
CA TYR A 322 9.31 -34.72 -6.42
C TYR A 322 9.89 -36.16 -6.31
N SER A 323 10.01 -36.69 -5.07
CA SER A 323 9.43 -37.98 -4.58
C SER A 323 9.84 -38.31 -3.11
N ALA A 324 9.31 -39.37 -2.47
CA ALA A 324 9.33 -39.53 -1.00
C ALA A 324 9.66 -40.93 -0.42
N ALA A 325 10.30 -40.95 0.76
CA ALA A 325 10.36 -42.01 1.81
C ALA A 325 11.02 -43.38 1.45
N PRO A 326 11.23 -44.36 2.37
CA PRO A 326 10.96 -44.43 3.83
C PRO A 326 12.13 -45.03 4.71
N ALA A 327 11.80 -45.52 5.93
CA ALA A 327 12.57 -46.38 6.88
C ALA A 327 13.66 -45.71 7.77
N SER A 328 13.62 -45.73 9.12
CA SER A 328 13.82 -46.82 10.13
C SER A 328 15.31 -47.17 10.40
N SER A 329 15.83 -47.43 11.61
CA SER A 329 15.35 -47.47 13.02
C SER A 329 16.57 -47.33 13.99
N THR A 330 16.49 -47.05 15.30
CA THR A 330 16.09 -47.95 16.42
C THR A 330 15.92 -47.16 17.74
N SER A 331 15.49 -47.84 18.83
CA SER A 331 15.03 -47.26 20.11
C SER A 331 15.84 -47.65 21.35
N SER A 332 15.86 -46.80 22.39
CA SER A 332 16.09 -47.22 23.78
C SER A 332 15.41 -46.29 24.80
N PHE A 333 14.95 -46.85 25.93
CA PHE A 333 14.20 -46.16 27.00
C PHE A 333 15.09 -45.82 28.20
N ALA A 334 14.81 -44.71 28.92
CA ALA A 334 15.03 -44.58 30.37
C ALA A 334 14.26 -43.39 30.98
N ALA A 335 13.95 -43.47 32.28
CA ALA A 335 13.00 -42.58 32.96
C ALA A 335 13.59 -41.30 33.60
N GLY A 336 12.90 -40.18 33.37
CA GLY A 336 12.34 -39.30 34.41
C GLY A 336 13.24 -38.64 35.47
N LYS A 337 13.29 -37.29 35.43
CA LYS A 337 13.35 -36.40 36.60
C LYS A 337 12.79 -35.02 36.22
N LYS A 338 12.08 -34.35 37.14
CA LYS A 338 11.54 -32.99 36.92
C LYS A 338 12.63 -31.94 37.18
N ALA A 339 12.68 -30.91 36.34
CA ALA A 339 13.48 -29.70 36.59
C ALA A 339 12.75 -28.72 37.56
N PRO A 340 13.48 -27.88 38.32
CA PRO A 340 12.89 -26.84 39.15
C PRO A 340 12.32 -25.66 38.32
N PRO A 341 11.43 -24.83 38.89
CA PRO A 341 10.85 -23.68 38.19
C PRO A 341 11.85 -22.54 37.94
N PRO A 342 11.63 -21.70 36.91
CA PRO A 342 12.43 -20.49 36.67
C PRO A 342 12.24 -19.43 37.77
N PRO A 343 13.21 -18.50 37.94
CA PRO A 343 13.18 -17.49 39.01
C PRO A 343 12.10 -16.40 38.81
N PRO A 344 11.73 -15.65 39.87
CA PRO A 344 10.66 -14.66 39.82
C PRO A 344 10.93 -13.50 38.85
N ALA A 345 9.86 -12.96 38.26
CA ALA A 345 9.94 -11.84 37.33
C ALA A 345 10.51 -10.56 38.00
N LEU A 346 11.49 -9.94 37.34
CA LEU A 346 12.06 -8.67 37.75
C LEU A 346 11.04 -7.53 37.53
N LYS A 347 10.91 -6.65 38.52
CA LYS A 347 10.01 -5.49 38.46
C LYS A 347 10.52 -4.46 37.41
N PRO A 348 9.67 -3.85 36.57
CA PRO A 348 10.11 -2.88 35.57
C PRO A 348 10.76 -1.63 36.20
N LYS A 349 11.80 -1.10 35.55
CA LYS A 349 12.22 0.30 35.76
C LYS A 349 11.21 1.25 35.09
N PRO A 350 10.81 2.37 35.73
CA PRO A 350 10.04 3.41 35.06
C PRO A 350 10.93 4.17 34.06
N GLY A 351 10.39 4.48 32.87
CA GLY A 351 11.03 5.43 31.93
C GLY A 351 10.89 5.10 30.45
N THR A 352 10.69 3.84 30.06
CA THR A 352 10.52 3.46 28.65
C THR A 352 9.08 3.70 28.19
N PRO A 353 8.82 4.34 27.03
CA PRO A 353 7.47 4.38 26.44
C PRO A 353 7.01 2.96 26.07
N PRO A 354 5.69 2.70 26.00
CA PRO A 354 5.19 1.40 25.57
C PRO A 354 5.59 1.13 24.11
N LYS A 355 6.33 0.04 23.87
CA LYS A 355 6.64 -0.47 22.54
C LYS A 355 5.33 -0.73 21.79
N GLN A 356 5.15 -0.07 20.65
CA GLN A 356 4.06 -0.39 19.72
C GLN A 356 4.53 -1.51 18.78
N TYR A 357 3.58 -2.33 18.32
CA TYR A 357 3.84 -3.42 17.41
C TYR A 357 2.84 -3.37 16.26
N CYS A 358 3.20 -4.01 15.15
CA CYS A 358 2.30 -4.33 14.07
C CYS A 358 2.59 -5.74 13.56
N THR A 359 1.58 -6.34 12.97
CA THR A 359 1.67 -7.65 12.31
C THR A 359 1.63 -7.43 10.80
N ALA A 360 2.58 -8.01 10.08
CA ALA A 360 2.62 -7.95 8.61
C ALA A 360 1.41 -8.68 8.00
N ILE A 361 0.72 -8.04 7.06
CA ILE A 361 -0.43 -8.62 6.34
C ILE A 361 -0.07 -9.09 4.92
N PHE A 362 1.08 -8.66 4.40
CA PHE A 362 1.69 -9.10 3.14
C PHE A 362 3.19 -9.30 3.34
N ASP A 363 3.83 -10.09 2.46
CA ASP A 363 5.29 -10.17 2.39
C ASP A 363 5.88 -8.84 1.85
N TYR A 364 7.06 -8.46 2.33
CA TYR A 364 7.81 -7.32 1.81
C TYR A 364 9.30 -7.67 1.68
N GLU A 365 9.88 -7.43 0.51
CA GLU A 365 11.30 -7.59 0.25
C GLU A 365 11.96 -6.22 0.05
N ALA A 366 13.05 -5.97 0.78
CA ALA A 366 13.84 -4.74 0.73
C ALA A 366 14.28 -4.38 -0.70
N GLN A 367 13.91 -3.18 -1.16
CA GLN A 367 14.22 -2.67 -2.49
C GLN A 367 15.42 -1.72 -2.47
N ALA A 368 15.70 -1.09 -1.33
CA ALA A 368 16.83 -0.18 -1.12
C ALA A 368 17.68 -0.53 0.12
N GLU A 369 18.91 0.00 0.18
CA GLU A 369 19.76 -0.10 1.36
C GLU A 369 19.17 0.74 2.52
N GLY A 370 18.63 0.05 3.53
CA GLY A 370 17.91 0.67 4.65
C GLY A 370 16.49 0.13 4.86
N ASP A 371 15.95 -0.59 3.88
CA ASP A 371 14.64 -1.24 3.97
C ASP A 371 14.65 -2.47 4.92
N LEU A 372 13.47 -2.84 5.42
CA LEU A 372 13.26 -3.98 6.30
C LEU A 372 12.42 -5.08 5.62
N SER A 373 13.05 -6.14 5.11
CA SER A 373 12.31 -7.32 4.63
C SER A 373 11.62 -8.09 5.77
N PHE A 374 10.41 -8.59 5.51
CA PHE A 374 9.62 -9.45 6.41
C PHE A 374 8.61 -10.29 5.63
N SER A 375 8.05 -11.31 6.29
CA SER A 375 6.97 -12.14 5.73
C SER A 375 5.60 -11.84 6.34
N ALA A 376 4.54 -12.18 5.63
CA ALA A 376 3.17 -12.08 6.15
C ALA A 376 3.03 -12.89 7.45
N GLY A 377 2.51 -12.26 8.50
CA GLY A 377 2.45 -12.80 9.87
C GLY A 377 3.66 -12.50 10.76
N ASP A 378 4.76 -11.91 10.24
CA ASP A 378 5.84 -11.40 11.10
C ASP A 378 5.33 -10.27 12.00
N ARG A 379 5.82 -10.24 13.24
CA ARG A 379 5.48 -9.21 14.24
C ARG A 379 6.63 -8.22 14.40
N ILE A 380 6.41 -7.00 13.93
CA ILE A 380 7.42 -5.94 13.82
C ILE A 380 7.25 -4.97 15.00
N GLU A 381 8.34 -4.69 15.72
CA GLU A 381 8.38 -3.61 16.70
C GLU A 381 8.45 -2.26 15.97
N ILE A 382 7.48 -1.38 16.21
CA ILE A 382 7.45 -0.03 15.61
C ILE A 382 8.41 0.87 16.39
N VAL A 383 9.43 1.39 15.70
CA VAL A 383 10.40 2.34 16.26
C VAL A 383 9.93 3.78 16.03
N GLU A 384 9.47 4.08 14.82
CA GLU A 384 8.94 5.40 14.44
C GLU A 384 7.87 5.23 13.36
N ARG A 385 6.76 5.98 13.45
CA ARG A 385 5.70 6.00 12.44
C ARG A 385 4.95 7.32 12.45
N THR A 386 4.24 7.60 11.35
CA THR A 386 3.27 8.70 11.28
C THR A 386 1.87 8.24 11.74
N ASN A 387 0.85 9.07 11.49
CA ASN A 387 -0.56 8.70 11.65
C ASN A 387 -1.21 8.14 10.38
N SER A 388 -0.51 8.11 9.24
CA SER A 388 -0.99 7.47 8.00
C SER A 388 -0.40 6.07 7.86
N ALA A 389 -1.20 5.14 7.33
CA ALA A 389 -0.70 3.84 6.87
C ALA A 389 -0.08 3.94 5.45
N GLU A 390 -0.32 5.03 4.72
CA GLU A 390 0.22 5.25 3.37
C GLU A 390 1.68 5.78 3.41
N ASP A 391 2.18 6.14 4.59
CA ASP A 391 3.57 6.57 4.81
C ASP A 391 4.51 5.39 5.11
N TRP A 392 5.82 5.64 4.96
CA TRP A 392 6.87 4.71 5.42
C TRP A 392 7.12 4.84 6.92
N TRP A 393 7.25 3.70 7.60
CA TRP A 393 7.52 3.59 9.03
C TRP A 393 8.88 2.93 9.27
N THR A 394 9.51 3.19 10.42
CA THR A 394 10.74 2.49 10.84
C THR A 394 10.38 1.43 11.87
N GLY A 395 10.86 0.20 11.67
CA GLY A 395 10.58 -0.92 12.55
C GLY A 395 11.73 -1.89 12.73
N LYS A 396 11.51 -2.91 13.55
CA LYS A 396 12.49 -3.94 13.89
C LYS A 396 11.88 -5.33 13.95
N VAL A 397 12.44 -6.27 13.21
CA VAL A 397 12.06 -7.69 13.22
C VAL A 397 13.32 -8.56 13.04
N ASN A 398 13.33 -9.75 13.65
CA ASN A 398 14.43 -10.72 13.53
C ASN A 398 15.85 -10.12 13.77
N GLY A 399 15.93 -9.11 14.65
CA GLY A 399 17.16 -8.37 14.99
C GLY A 399 17.53 -7.22 14.05
N ARG A 400 17.02 -7.21 12.80
CA ARG A 400 17.24 -6.17 11.79
C ARG A 400 16.28 -5.00 12.01
N GLN A 401 16.74 -3.79 11.70
CA GLN A 401 15.95 -2.55 11.76
C GLN A 401 16.10 -1.82 10.43
N GLY A 402 15.00 -1.25 9.94
CA GLY A 402 14.93 -0.54 8.66
C GLY A 402 13.57 0.11 8.45
N ILE A 403 13.39 0.72 7.28
CA ILE A 403 12.12 1.33 6.86
C ILE A 403 11.24 0.34 6.08
N PHE A 404 9.93 0.53 6.14
CA PHE A 404 8.95 -0.27 5.40
C PHE A 404 7.64 0.52 5.14
N PRO A 405 6.86 0.18 4.11
CA PRO A 405 5.57 0.82 3.84
C PRO A 405 4.50 0.37 4.87
N GLY A 406 3.87 1.33 5.56
CA GLY A 406 2.96 1.05 6.68
C GLY A 406 1.73 0.19 6.31
N ASN A 407 1.24 0.33 5.08
CA ASN A 407 0.08 -0.38 4.53
C ASN A 407 0.32 -1.87 4.25
N TYR A 408 1.55 -2.37 4.40
CA TYR A 408 1.86 -3.80 4.42
C TYR A 408 1.66 -4.43 5.83
N THR A 409 1.22 -3.64 6.81
CA THR A 409 1.06 -4.04 8.21
C THR A 409 -0.25 -3.59 8.85
N GLN A 410 -0.67 -4.31 9.88
CA GLN A 410 -1.78 -3.94 10.76
C GLN A 410 -1.24 -3.67 12.18
N VAL A 411 -1.54 -2.51 12.76
CA VAL A 411 -1.13 -2.17 14.15
C VAL A 411 -1.91 -3.01 15.16
N ASP A 412 -1.20 -3.53 16.17
CA ASP A 412 -1.71 -4.39 17.26
C ASP A 412 -2.59 -3.65 18.29
#